data_AF-A0A1H1E4R9-F1
#
_entry.id   AF-A0A1H1E4R9-F1
#
_cell.length_a   1.000
_cell.length_b   1.000
_cell.length_c   1.000
_cell.angle_alpha   90.00
_cell.angle_beta   90.00
_cell.angle_gamma   90.00
#
_symmetry.space_group_name_H-M   'P 1'
#
loop_
_entity.id
_entity.type
_entity.pdbx_description
1 polymer ?
#
loop_
_entity_poly.entity_id
_entity_poly.type
_entity_poly.pdbx_seq_one_letter_code
_entity_poly.pdbx_strand_id
1 'polypeptide(L)'
;MNVAALISPATDYRPPALGSESRIPNPESRIPNPESRIPNPESRIPNLLFSPHVHSPHSQVIGILLAEDQAMVRGALSALLGMESDFQVLGASADGEAAWRDLQRLKPDVLVTDIEMPGLSGLELAQRIQRHQLPVKVIIVTTFARPGFLRRALDAGVSGYLLKESPADHLAQAVRKVHAGGRAIDPDLAVEAWSEADPLNDRERQVLRLAGEGISAGDIATQLNLSHGTVRNYLSEAIGKLGVGNRIEAYRLARQKGWL
;
A
#
# COMPACT_ATOMS: atom_id res chain seq x y z
N MET A 1 -29.09 8.91 -62.05
CA MET A 1 -29.36 9.27 -60.63
C MET A 1 -28.29 10.27 -60.22
N ASN A 2 -28.48 11.57 -60.47
CA ASN A 2 -29.12 12.57 -59.57
C ASN A 2 -28.51 12.53 -58.15
N VAL A 3 -27.69 13.48 -57.66
CA VAL A 3 -27.67 14.97 -57.62
C VAL A 3 -28.01 15.46 -56.21
N ALA A 4 -27.18 16.43 -55.76
CA ALA A 4 -27.37 17.44 -54.70
C ALA A 4 -27.27 16.95 -53.24
N ALA A 5 -26.33 17.42 -52.41
CA ALA A 5 -26.00 18.82 -52.03
C ALA A 5 -27.13 19.51 -51.26
N LEU A 6 -26.77 20.22 -50.18
CA LEU A 6 -27.30 21.50 -49.67
C LEU A 6 -26.77 21.65 -48.21
N ILE A 7 -25.65 22.36 -47.97
CA ILE A 7 -25.46 23.82 -47.86
C ILE A 7 -25.56 24.32 -46.38
N SER A 8 -24.46 24.91 -45.91
CA SER A 8 -24.25 25.75 -44.70
C SER A 8 -24.93 27.14 -44.83
N PRO A 9 -24.49 28.28 -44.26
CA PRO A 9 -23.82 28.65 -42.99
C PRO A 9 -24.44 29.94 -42.31
N ALA A 10 -23.78 30.45 -41.24
CA ALA A 10 -23.74 31.85 -40.75
C ALA A 10 -25.04 32.44 -40.12
N THR A 11 -25.02 33.29 -39.08
CA THR A 11 -24.31 34.59 -39.01
C THR A 11 -24.35 35.18 -37.58
N ASP A 12 -23.30 35.93 -37.25
CA ASP A 12 -23.12 36.91 -36.16
C ASP A 12 -24.25 37.95 -36.02
N TYR A 13 -24.64 38.32 -34.80
CA TYR A 13 -25.18 39.66 -34.49
C TYR A 13 -25.10 40.05 -32.99
N ARG A 14 -24.44 41.19 -32.72
CA ARG A 14 -24.46 42.10 -31.54
C ARG A 14 -24.73 43.51 -32.12
N PRO A 15 -25.02 44.63 -31.39
CA PRO A 15 -25.26 44.96 -29.96
C PRO A 15 -26.45 46.00 -29.85
N PRO A 16 -26.40 47.18 -29.15
CA PRO A 16 -26.03 47.58 -27.77
C PRO A 16 -27.19 48.32 -27.02
N ALA A 17 -27.01 48.69 -25.73
CA ALA A 17 -27.56 49.95 -25.21
C ALA A 17 -26.79 50.47 -23.99
N LEU A 18 -26.35 51.73 -24.11
CA LEU A 18 -25.73 52.61 -23.12
C LEU A 18 -26.80 53.36 -22.31
N GLY A 19 -26.43 53.82 -21.11
CA GLY A 19 -27.03 54.94 -20.38
C GLY A 19 -26.50 54.95 -18.94
N SER A 20 -25.43 55.67 -18.57
CA SER A 20 -25.20 57.12 -18.46
C SER A 20 -26.09 57.82 -17.43
N GLU A 21 -25.48 58.29 -16.32
CA GLU A 21 -25.74 59.52 -15.54
C GLU A 21 -25.02 59.34 -14.18
N SER A 22 -23.83 59.89 -13.91
CA SER A 22 -23.42 61.30 -13.78
C SER A 22 -24.27 62.13 -12.83
N ARG A 23 -23.81 62.29 -11.58
CA ARG A 23 -23.95 63.52 -10.78
C ARG A 23 -22.92 63.54 -9.64
N ILE A 24 -22.00 64.49 -9.74
CA ILE A 24 -21.15 65.03 -8.66
C ILE A 24 -21.52 66.53 -8.56
N PRO A 25 -21.09 67.32 -7.55
CA PRO A 25 -21.08 67.20 -6.08
C PRO A 25 -21.97 68.32 -5.45
N ASN A 26 -22.03 68.43 -4.12
CA ASN A 26 -22.13 69.77 -3.50
C ASN A 26 -21.09 69.95 -2.37
N PRO A 27 -20.50 71.15 -2.21
CA PRO A 27 -19.25 71.39 -1.49
C PRO A 27 -19.43 72.27 -0.23
N GLU A 28 -18.88 71.82 0.89
CA GLU A 28 -18.56 72.64 2.06
C GLU A 28 -17.37 71.93 2.72
N SER A 29 -16.32 72.54 3.25
CA SER A 29 -15.81 73.91 3.30
C SER A 29 -14.40 73.76 3.92
N ARG A 30 -13.42 74.50 3.41
CA ARG A 30 -12.08 74.70 4.00
C ARG A 30 -12.23 75.08 5.49
N ILE A 31 -11.38 74.64 6.42
CA ILE A 31 -10.05 75.20 6.81
C ILE A 31 -9.47 74.29 7.93
N PRO A 32 -8.13 74.15 8.10
CA PRO A 32 -7.49 73.06 8.85
C PRO A 32 -7.28 73.38 10.34
N ASN A 33 -7.27 72.35 11.18
CA ASN A 33 -6.84 72.44 12.57
C ASN A 33 -5.39 71.91 12.71
N PRO A 34 -4.42 72.69 13.23
CA PRO A 34 -3.04 72.26 13.38
C PRO A 34 -2.79 71.82 14.82
N GLU A 35 -2.84 70.51 15.10
CA GLU A 35 -2.14 69.86 16.24
C GLU A 35 -2.66 68.43 16.42
N SER A 36 -1.92 67.45 15.92
CA SER A 36 -1.72 66.16 16.60
C SER A 36 -0.65 65.38 15.84
N ARG A 37 0.59 65.78 16.11
CA ARG A 37 1.81 65.13 15.64
C ARG A 37 2.06 63.92 16.55
N ILE A 38 1.42 62.79 16.25
CA ILE A 38 1.83 61.46 16.71
C ILE A 38 1.73 60.53 15.51
N PRO A 39 2.85 60.09 14.90
CA PRO A 39 2.78 59.14 13.80
C PRO A 39 2.35 57.76 14.32
N ASN A 40 1.22 57.30 13.81
CA ASN A 40 0.72 55.93 13.94
C ASN A 40 1.76 54.94 13.37
N PRO A 41 2.19 53.88 14.07
CA PRO A 41 3.22 52.96 13.58
C PRO A 41 2.75 51.97 12.49
N GLU A 42 1.54 52.11 11.93
CA GLU A 42 0.92 51.09 11.05
C GLU A 42 0.86 51.43 9.54
N SER A 43 1.76 52.25 8.99
CA SER A 43 1.74 52.54 7.55
C SER A 43 3.11 52.43 6.89
N ARG A 44 3.67 51.22 6.89
CA ARG A 44 4.62 50.74 5.89
C ARG A 44 4.36 49.27 5.58
N ILE A 45 3.44 49.01 4.66
CA ILE A 45 3.47 47.75 3.89
C ILE A 45 3.92 48.10 2.47
N PRO A 46 5.21 47.98 2.13
CA PRO A 46 5.61 47.62 0.80
C PRO A 46 5.46 46.11 0.61
N ASN A 47 4.81 45.74 -0.49
CA ASN A 47 4.74 44.38 -1.01
C ASN A 47 6.14 43.85 -1.37
N LEU A 48 6.32 42.52 -1.33
CA LEU A 48 7.53 41.71 -1.60
C LEU A 48 8.50 41.65 -0.39
N LEU A 49 8.74 40.50 0.24
CA LEU A 49 9.22 39.25 -0.33
C LEU A 49 8.70 38.04 0.47
N PHE A 50 8.47 36.94 -0.25
CA PHE A 50 8.30 35.58 0.27
C PHE A 50 9.11 35.34 1.56
N SER A 51 8.43 35.30 2.70
CA SER A 51 8.97 34.60 3.87
C SER A 51 8.79 33.11 3.62
N PRO A 52 9.83 32.26 3.77
CA PRO A 52 9.61 30.82 3.72
C PRO A 52 8.61 30.52 4.83
N HIS A 53 7.50 29.87 4.47
CA HIS A 53 6.65 29.24 5.46
C HIS A 53 7.56 28.46 6.40
N VAL A 54 7.63 28.90 7.65
CA VAL A 54 8.06 28.07 8.77
C VAL A 54 7.09 26.89 8.73
N HIS A 55 7.51 25.81 8.08
CA HIS A 55 6.81 24.54 8.15
C HIS A 55 6.92 24.12 9.62
N SER A 56 5.88 24.41 10.39
CA SER A 56 5.57 23.58 11.55
C SER A 56 5.52 22.13 11.04
N PRO A 57 6.17 21.16 11.70
CA PRO A 57 6.15 19.78 11.27
C PRO A 57 4.74 19.24 11.54
N HIS A 58 3.83 19.47 10.60
CA HIS A 58 2.59 18.70 10.55
C HIS A 58 3.02 17.28 10.26
N SER A 59 3.00 16.43 11.28
CA SER A 59 3.14 14.98 11.15
C SER A 59 2.27 14.53 9.98
N GLN A 60 2.89 14.11 8.88
CA GLN A 60 2.13 13.58 7.76
C GLN A 60 1.40 12.33 8.27
N VAL A 61 0.08 12.37 8.17
CA VAL A 61 -0.78 11.25 8.55
C VAL A 61 -0.42 10.06 7.67
N ILE A 62 -0.03 8.95 8.29
CA ILE A 62 0.43 7.75 7.58
C ILE A 62 -0.80 6.99 7.09
N GLY A 63 -0.95 6.89 5.77
CA GLY A 63 -1.99 6.12 5.12
C GLY A 63 -1.70 4.62 5.18
N ILE A 64 -2.58 3.86 5.84
CA ILE A 64 -2.41 2.43 6.07
C ILE A 64 -3.51 1.65 5.34
N LEU A 65 -3.12 0.60 4.64
CA LEU A 65 -4.03 -0.44 4.17
C LEU A 65 -3.83 -1.72 4.99
N LEU A 66 -4.93 -2.31 5.45
CA LEU A 66 -4.93 -3.58 6.17
C LEU A 66 -5.37 -4.73 5.26
N ALA A 67 -4.69 -5.87 5.34
CA ALA A 67 -5.10 -7.12 4.71
C ALA A 67 -5.01 -8.27 5.72
N GLU A 68 -6.14 -8.85 6.08
CA GLU A 68 -6.26 -9.87 7.12
C GLU A 68 -7.54 -10.65 6.86
N ASP A 69 -7.52 -11.98 6.80
CA ASP A 69 -8.70 -12.77 6.45
C ASP A 69 -9.67 -12.92 7.64
N GLN A 70 -9.15 -12.99 8.86
CA GLN A 70 -9.97 -13.14 10.06
C GLN A 70 -10.65 -11.83 10.46
N ALA A 71 -11.98 -11.78 10.33
CA ALA A 71 -12.77 -10.56 10.56
C ALA A 71 -12.55 -9.92 11.94
N MET A 72 -12.44 -10.73 12.99
CA MET A 72 -12.20 -10.25 14.35
C MET A 72 -10.81 -9.60 14.48
N VAL A 73 -9.77 -10.26 13.96
CA VAL A 73 -8.39 -9.75 13.98
C VAL A 73 -8.29 -8.47 13.14
N ARG A 74 -8.87 -8.46 11.94
CA ARG A 74 -8.92 -7.29 11.07
C ARG A 74 -9.58 -6.09 11.74
N GLY A 75 -10.69 -6.32 12.44
CA GLY A 75 -11.39 -5.30 13.22
C GLY A 75 -10.55 -4.77 14.38
N ALA A 76 -9.87 -5.65 15.12
CA ALA A 76 -8.99 -5.27 16.23
C ALA A 76 -7.79 -4.44 15.74
N LEU A 77 -7.10 -4.88 14.67
CA LEU A 77 -5.99 -4.14 14.07
C LEU A 77 -6.43 -2.76 13.57
N SER A 78 -7.59 -2.68 12.91
CA SER A 78 -8.13 -1.40 12.44
C SER A 78 -8.48 -0.46 13.59
N ALA A 79 -9.03 -0.98 14.69
CA ALA A 79 -9.36 -0.19 15.87
C ALA A 79 -8.09 0.33 16.55
N LEU A 80 -7.10 -0.54 16.78
CA LEU A 80 -5.82 -0.19 17.39
C LEU A 80 -5.09 0.90 16.59
N LEU A 81 -4.97 0.73 15.27
CA LEU A 81 -4.34 1.73 14.41
C LEU A 81 -5.17 3.02 14.34
N GLY A 82 -6.49 2.93 14.44
CA GLY A 82 -7.38 4.09 14.45
C GLY A 82 -7.36 4.91 15.74
N MET A 83 -6.77 4.39 16.83
CA MET A 83 -6.55 5.14 18.08
C MET A 83 -5.38 6.12 17.98
N GLU A 84 -4.48 5.92 17.02
CA GLU A 84 -3.28 6.74 16.82
C GLU A 84 -3.60 7.97 15.97
N SER A 85 -3.31 9.17 16.49
CA SER A 85 -3.67 10.44 15.83
C SER A 85 -2.91 10.71 14.52
N ASP A 86 -1.78 10.04 14.31
CA ASP A 86 -0.92 10.18 13.14
C ASP A 86 -1.17 9.10 12.08
N PHE A 87 -2.16 8.21 12.25
CA PHE A 87 -2.49 7.17 11.28
C PHE A 87 -3.87 7.38 10.65
N GLN A 88 -4.03 6.90 9.41
CA GLN A 88 -5.31 6.79 8.76
C GLN A 88 -5.44 5.43 8.07
N VAL A 89 -6.37 4.59 8.54
CA VAL A 89 -6.71 3.34 7.87
C VAL A 89 -7.57 3.66 6.64
N LEU A 90 -6.97 3.58 5.45
CA LEU A 90 -7.61 3.91 4.17
C LEU A 90 -8.58 2.81 3.70
N GLY A 91 -8.35 1.58 4.16
CA GLY A 91 -9.16 0.41 3.83
C GLY A 91 -8.71 -0.84 4.59
N ALA A 92 -9.58 -1.85 4.58
CA ALA A 92 -9.30 -3.15 5.16
C ALA A 92 -9.87 -4.26 4.26
N SER A 93 -9.01 -5.14 3.78
CA SER A 93 -9.32 -6.23 2.85
C SER A 93 -9.31 -7.58 3.57
N ALA A 94 -10.21 -8.47 3.18
CA ALA A 94 -10.36 -9.82 3.74
C ALA A 94 -9.61 -10.91 2.96
N ASP A 95 -9.03 -10.55 1.81
CA ASP A 95 -8.30 -11.47 0.94
C ASP A 95 -7.26 -10.70 0.12
N GLY A 96 -6.32 -11.42 -0.46
CA GLY A 96 -5.21 -10.81 -1.18
C GLY A 96 -5.58 -10.15 -2.51
N GLU A 97 -6.60 -10.62 -3.21
CA GLU A 97 -7.01 -10.02 -4.49
C GLU A 97 -7.78 -8.71 -4.27
N ALA A 98 -8.58 -8.63 -3.20
CA ALA A 98 -9.13 -7.37 -2.71
C ALA A 98 -8.02 -6.40 -2.29
N ALA A 99 -7.04 -6.87 -1.51
CA ALA A 99 -5.92 -6.03 -1.08
C ALA A 99 -5.11 -5.49 -2.26
N TRP A 100 -4.87 -6.30 -3.29
CA TRP A 100 -4.18 -5.86 -4.51
C TRP A 100 -4.94 -4.78 -5.28
N ARG A 101 -6.26 -4.87 -5.36
CA ARG A 101 -7.10 -3.82 -5.97
C ARG A 101 -7.07 -2.53 -5.15
N ASP A 102 -7.13 -2.66 -3.83
CA ASP A 102 -7.09 -1.53 -2.91
C ASP A 102 -5.73 -0.82 -2.90
N LEU A 103 -4.62 -1.55 -2.98
CA LEU A 103 -3.27 -0.96 -3.11
C LEU A 103 -3.19 0.02 -4.29
N GLN A 104 -3.72 -0.39 -5.45
CA GLN A 104 -3.68 0.41 -6.68
C GLN A 104 -4.60 1.64 -6.60
N ARG A 105 -5.74 1.49 -5.93
CA ARG A 105 -6.78 2.53 -5.82
C ARG A 105 -6.46 3.56 -4.74
N LEU A 106 -6.08 3.10 -3.55
CA LEU A 106 -5.91 3.91 -2.34
C LEU A 106 -4.50 4.47 -2.18
N LYS A 107 -3.49 3.84 -2.80
CA LYS A 107 -2.08 4.26 -2.74
C LYS A 107 -1.60 4.55 -1.30
N PRO A 108 -1.72 3.56 -0.39
CA PRO A 108 -1.27 3.73 1.00
C PRO A 108 0.24 3.91 1.08
N ASP A 109 0.72 4.52 2.17
CA ASP A 109 2.15 4.57 2.49
C ASP A 109 2.65 3.22 3.03
N VAL A 110 1.80 2.54 3.82
CA VAL A 110 2.12 1.26 4.46
C VAL A 110 1.00 0.24 4.21
N LEU A 111 1.39 -0.95 3.76
CA LEU A 111 0.56 -2.16 3.80
C LEU A 111 0.90 -2.93 5.08
N VAL A 112 -0.10 -3.20 5.90
CA VAL A 112 -0.03 -4.16 7.01
C VAL A 112 -0.84 -5.39 6.60
N THR A 113 -0.18 -6.54 6.47
CA THR A 113 -0.79 -7.74 5.90
C THR A 113 -0.49 -9.01 6.69
N ASP A 114 -1.46 -9.91 6.82
CA ASP A 114 -1.18 -11.31 7.13
C ASP A 114 -0.50 -12.00 5.94
N ILE A 115 0.19 -13.10 6.19
CA ILE A 115 0.75 -13.99 5.17
C ILE A 115 -0.35 -14.89 4.60
N GLU A 116 -1.07 -15.59 5.48
CA GLU A 116 -1.98 -16.66 5.09
C GLU A 116 -3.37 -16.06 4.84
N MET A 117 -3.70 -15.76 3.59
CA MET A 117 -5.01 -15.25 3.18
C MET A 117 -5.51 -15.96 1.91
N PRO A 118 -6.82 -16.03 1.67
CA PRO A 118 -7.37 -16.49 0.39
C PRO A 118 -6.91 -15.63 -0.78
N GLY A 119 -6.81 -16.25 -1.96
CA GLY A 119 -6.33 -15.57 -3.17
C GLY A 119 -4.82 -15.38 -3.12
N LEU A 120 -4.37 -14.15 -2.88
CA LEU A 120 -2.94 -13.83 -2.76
C LEU A 120 -2.51 -13.82 -1.30
N SER A 121 -1.38 -14.44 -1.02
CA SER A 121 -0.69 -14.29 0.26
C SER A 121 -0.09 -12.90 0.44
N GLY A 122 0.15 -12.49 1.69
CA GLY A 122 0.90 -11.27 2.00
C GLY A 122 2.30 -11.22 1.37
N LEU A 123 2.95 -12.39 1.24
CA LEU A 123 4.23 -12.52 0.55
C LEU A 123 4.11 -12.26 -0.96
N GLU A 124 3.07 -12.80 -1.61
CA GLU A 124 2.82 -12.54 -3.03
C GLU A 124 2.47 -11.07 -3.29
N LEU A 125 1.72 -10.43 -2.37
CA LEU A 125 1.48 -8.99 -2.41
C LEU A 125 2.78 -8.19 -2.31
N ALA A 126 3.65 -8.51 -1.35
CA ALA A 126 4.96 -7.87 -1.20
C ALA A 126 5.81 -8.01 -2.47
N GLN A 127 5.87 -9.23 -3.03
CA GLN A 127 6.58 -9.49 -4.28
C GLN A 127 5.99 -8.71 -5.46
N ARG A 128 4.66 -8.54 -5.54
CA ARG A 128 4.03 -7.72 -6.59
C ARG A 128 4.35 -6.24 -6.41
N ILE A 129 4.26 -5.72 -5.18
CA ILE A 129 4.63 -4.33 -4.84
C ILE A 129 6.07 -4.04 -5.30
N GLN A 130 7.01 -4.93 -4.95
CA GLN A 130 8.42 -4.80 -5.32
C GLN A 130 8.61 -4.86 -6.85
N ARG A 131 8.01 -5.84 -7.54
CA ARG A 131 8.09 -5.98 -9.00
C ARG A 131 7.54 -4.77 -9.76
N HIS A 132 6.45 -4.17 -9.25
CA HIS A 132 5.83 -2.99 -9.84
C HIS A 132 6.42 -1.67 -9.32
N GLN A 133 7.44 -1.73 -8.46
CA GLN A 133 8.11 -0.56 -7.86
C GLN A 133 7.13 0.44 -7.22
N LEU A 134 6.06 -0.07 -6.60
CA LEU A 134 5.11 0.78 -5.90
C LEU A 134 5.79 1.37 -4.66
N PRO A 135 5.60 2.66 -4.34
CA PRO A 135 6.22 3.33 -3.19
C PRO A 135 5.54 2.95 -1.86
N VAL A 136 5.15 1.69 -1.69
CA VAL A 136 4.42 1.18 -0.52
C VAL A 136 5.37 0.37 0.34
N LYS A 137 5.46 0.69 1.64
CA LYS A 137 6.20 -0.12 2.59
C LYS A 137 5.33 -1.29 3.06
N VAL A 138 5.93 -2.46 3.26
CA VAL A 138 5.19 -3.65 3.69
C VAL A 138 5.61 -4.07 5.09
N ILE A 139 4.62 -4.29 5.94
CA ILE A 139 4.74 -4.94 7.24
C ILE A 139 3.89 -6.19 7.22
N ILE A 140 4.52 -7.32 7.52
CA ILE A 140 3.83 -8.59 7.72
C ILE A 140 3.51 -8.75 9.20
N VAL A 141 2.27 -9.16 9.51
CA VAL A 141 1.81 -9.49 10.86
C VAL A 141 1.23 -10.90 10.81
N THR A 142 1.88 -11.86 11.46
CA THR A 142 1.47 -13.28 11.37
C THR A 142 1.48 -13.96 12.72
N THR A 143 0.72 -15.05 12.87
CA THR A 143 0.65 -15.83 14.11
C THR A 143 1.95 -16.59 14.40
N PHE A 144 2.69 -17.02 13.36
CA PHE A 144 3.86 -17.88 13.55
C PHE A 144 5.08 -17.35 12.82
N ALA A 145 6.20 -17.22 13.54
CA ALA A 145 7.51 -17.00 12.95
C ALA A 145 8.01 -18.32 12.37
N ARG A 146 7.75 -18.54 11.08
CA ARG A 146 8.40 -19.63 10.34
C ARG A 146 9.62 -19.08 9.62
N PRO A 147 10.83 -19.64 9.82
CA PRO A 147 12.05 -19.14 9.18
C PRO A 147 11.94 -19.00 7.65
N GLY A 148 11.27 -19.94 6.98
CA GLY A 148 11.02 -19.87 5.54
C GLY A 148 10.17 -18.68 5.11
N PHE A 149 9.14 -18.31 5.88
CA PHE A 149 8.31 -17.14 5.61
C PHE A 149 9.07 -15.84 5.83
N LEU A 150 9.85 -15.76 6.91
CA LEU A 150 10.67 -14.58 7.18
C LEU A 150 11.70 -14.38 6.08
N ARG A 151 12.43 -15.42 5.66
CA ARG A 151 13.39 -15.33 4.56
C ARG A 151 12.75 -14.81 3.28
N ARG A 152 11.62 -15.39 2.87
CA ARG A 152 10.86 -14.95 1.69
C ARG A 152 10.35 -13.52 1.81
N ALA A 153 9.97 -13.08 3.01
CA ALA A 153 9.59 -11.70 3.27
C ALA A 153 10.79 -10.75 3.08
N LEU A 154 11.96 -11.11 3.62
CA LEU A 154 13.19 -10.33 3.47
C LEU A 154 13.60 -10.21 2.00
N ASP A 155 13.56 -11.32 1.24
CA ASP A 155 13.86 -11.35 -0.18
C ASP A 155 12.89 -10.48 -1.00
N ALA A 156 11.60 -10.44 -0.60
CA ALA A 156 10.57 -9.57 -1.18
C ALA A 156 10.69 -8.09 -0.78
N GLY A 157 11.72 -7.70 0.00
CA GLY A 157 11.94 -6.31 0.42
C GLY A 157 11.00 -5.84 1.54
N VAL A 158 10.38 -6.75 2.28
CA VAL A 158 9.53 -6.42 3.43
C VAL A 158 10.36 -5.64 4.47
N SER A 159 9.74 -4.59 5.01
CA SER A 159 10.36 -3.65 5.93
C SER A 159 10.00 -3.94 7.40
N GLY A 160 8.90 -4.64 7.67
CA GLY A 160 8.54 -5.10 9.00
C GLY A 160 8.01 -6.54 9.02
N TYR A 161 8.34 -7.29 10.06
CA TYR A 161 7.82 -8.64 10.30
C TYR A 161 7.52 -8.78 11.79
N LEU A 162 6.24 -8.89 12.13
CA LEU A 162 5.75 -8.90 13.51
C LEU A 162 4.91 -10.15 13.76
N LEU A 163 4.91 -10.57 15.03
CA LEU A 163 4.04 -11.63 15.51
C LEU A 163 2.73 -11.06 16.05
N LYS A 164 1.59 -11.71 15.76
CA LYS A 164 0.26 -11.30 16.25
C LYS A 164 0.17 -11.30 17.79
N GLU A 165 1.03 -12.06 18.46
CA GLU A 165 1.18 -12.12 19.92
C GLU A 165 1.96 -10.93 20.50
N SER A 166 2.58 -10.11 19.67
CA SER A 166 3.31 -8.92 20.11
C SER A 166 2.36 -7.90 20.75
N PRO A 167 2.81 -7.11 21.74
CA PRO A 167 2.02 -6.00 22.29
C PRO A 167 1.51 -5.06 21.19
N ALA A 168 0.28 -4.57 21.34
CA ALA A 168 -0.38 -3.74 20.31
C ALA A 168 0.44 -2.48 19.94
N ASP A 169 1.06 -1.87 20.93
CA ASP A 169 1.92 -0.70 20.83
C ASP A 169 3.18 -0.96 19.97
N HIS A 170 3.62 -2.21 19.83
CA HIS A 170 4.70 -2.56 18.91
C HIS A 170 4.30 -2.37 17.45
N LEU A 171 3.05 -2.64 17.07
CA LEU A 171 2.60 -2.45 15.70
C LEU A 171 2.64 -0.98 15.30
N ALA A 172 2.14 -0.09 16.16
CA ALA A 172 2.16 1.35 15.91
C ALA A 172 3.59 1.89 15.78
N GLN A 173 4.49 1.48 16.69
CA GLN A 173 5.91 1.84 16.60
C GLN A 173 6.57 1.31 15.32
N ALA A 174 6.26 0.06 14.93
CA ALA A 174 6.77 -0.54 13.71
C ALA A 174 6.31 0.21 12.45
N VAL A 175 5.03 0.59 12.38
CA VAL A 175 4.48 1.40 11.28
C VAL A 175 5.25 2.71 11.15
N ARG A 176 5.43 3.46 12.24
CA ARG A 176 6.21 4.72 12.24
C ARG A 176 7.64 4.51 11.78
N LYS A 177 8.32 3.49 12.34
CA LYS A 177 9.71 3.17 12.03
C LYS A 177 9.88 2.81 10.55
N VAL A 178 8.98 1.99 10.00
CA VAL A 178 9.02 1.54 8.61
C VAL A 178 8.67 2.67 7.64
N HIS A 179 7.67 3.49 7.97
CA HIS A 179 7.34 4.69 7.21
C HIS A 179 8.54 5.66 7.12
N ALA A 180 9.28 5.83 8.23
CA ALA A 180 10.51 6.62 8.26
C ALA A 180 11.72 5.97 7.53
N GLY A 181 11.53 4.82 6.87
CA GLY A 181 12.57 4.13 6.11
C GLY A 181 13.39 3.12 6.92
N GLY A 182 13.08 2.91 8.19
CA GLY A 182 13.69 1.89 9.03
C GLY A 182 13.12 0.48 8.79
N ARG A 183 13.61 -0.48 9.58
CA ARG A 183 13.11 -1.86 9.59
C ARG A 183 12.60 -2.29 10.97
N ALA A 184 11.48 -3.00 11.00
CA ALA A 184 10.86 -3.53 12.22
C ALA A 184 10.82 -5.07 12.17
N ILE A 185 12.00 -5.67 12.26
CA ILE A 185 12.20 -7.13 12.24
C ILE A 185 13.03 -7.48 13.47
N ASP A 186 12.64 -8.52 14.18
CA ASP A 186 13.40 -9.05 15.31
C ASP A 186 14.77 -9.58 14.83
N PRO A 187 15.90 -9.12 15.42
CA PRO A 187 17.23 -9.56 15.02
C PRO A 187 17.44 -11.07 15.15
N ASP A 188 16.90 -11.71 16.19
CA ASP A 188 17.09 -13.14 16.43
C ASP A 188 16.35 -13.95 15.37
N LEU A 189 15.11 -13.55 15.04
CA LEU A 189 14.36 -14.14 13.93
C LEU A 189 15.11 -13.97 12.60
N ALA A 190 15.72 -12.81 12.37
CA ALA A 190 16.47 -12.56 11.14
C ALA A 190 17.70 -13.48 11.01
N VAL A 191 18.39 -13.78 12.11
CA VAL A 191 19.51 -14.74 12.13
C VAL A 191 19.01 -16.16 11.84
N GLU A 192 17.91 -16.58 12.46
CA GLU A 192 17.32 -17.90 12.23
C GLU A 192 16.89 -18.11 10.78
N ALA A 193 16.31 -17.10 10.13
CA ALA A 193 15.86 -17.15 8.74
C ALA A 193 16.98 -17.49 7.74
N TRP A 194 18.24 -17.13 8.04
CA TRP A 194 19.38 -17.43 7.17
C TRP A 194 20.11 -18.73 7.53
N SER A 195 19.75 -19.37 8.64
CA SER A 195 20.39 -20.61 9.08
C SER A 195 19.89 -21.85 8.32
N GLU A 196 18.66 -21.86 7.82
CA GLU A 196 18.12 -22.91 6.94
C GLU A 196 17.83 -22.37 5.52
N ALA A 197 18.43 -23.00 4.51
CA ALA A 197 18.14 -22.70 3.10
C ALA A 197 16.82 -23.33 2.68
N ASP A 198 15.89 -22.53 2.13
CA ASP A 198 14.72 -23.04 1.42
C ASP A 198 15.20 -23.72 0.12
N PRO A 199 15.08 -25.05 -0.01
CA PRO A 199 15.61 -25.74 -1.18
C PRO A 199 14.65 -25.68 -2.38
N LEU A 200 13.40 -25.22 -2.19
CA LEU A 200 12.34 -25.24 -3.18
C LEU A 200 12.34 -23.97 -4.03
N ASN A 201 12.27 -24.13 -5.35
CA ASN A 201 11.94 -23.02 -6.24
C ASN A 201 10.41 -22.75 -6.28
N ASP A 202 10.01 -21.64 -6.89
CA ASP A 202 8.60 -21.23 -6.93
C ASP A 202 7.68 -22.25 -7.64
N ARG A 203 8.19 -22.94 -8.67
CA ARG A 203 7.40 -23.95 -9.40
C ARG A 203 7.22 -25.22 -8.59
N GLU A 204 8.28 -25.70 -7.95
CA GLU A 204 8.24 -26.82 -7.01
C GLU A 204 7.28 -26.54 -5.86
N ARG A 205 7.37 -25.34 -5.26
CA ARG A 205 6.48 -24.86 -4.20
C ARG A 205 5.02 -24.83 -4.63
N GLN A 206 4.73 -24.21 -5.77
CA GLN A 206 3.36 -24.09 -6.30
C GLN A 206 2.74 -25.46 -6.57
N VAL A 207 3.48 -26.36 -7.21
CA VAL A 207 3.03 -27.72 -7.51
C VAL A 207 2.87 -28.55 -6.24
N LEU A 208 3.81 -28.47 -5.30
CA LEU A 208 3.76 -29.20 -4.03
C LEU A 208 2.58 -28.74 -3.16
N ARG A 209 2.25 -27.44 -3.16
CA ARG A 209 1.09 -26.88 -2.45
C ARG A 209 -0.22 -27.50 -2.95
N LEU A 210 -0.48 -27.44 -4.26
CA LEU A 210 -1.69 -28.00 -4.86
C LEU A 210 -1.78 -29.52 -4.67
N ALA A 211 -0.65 -30.23 -4.78
CA ALA A 211 -0.61 -31.68 -4.57
C ALA A 211 -0.92 -32.07 -3.11
N GLY A 212 -0.50 -31.26 -2.14
CA GLY A 212 -0.82 -31.47 -0.73
C GLY A 212 -2.26 -31.14 -0.35
N GLU A 213 -2.92 -30.27 -1.12
CA GLU A 213 -4.37 -30.02 -1.04
C GLU A 213 -5.21 -31.16 -1.66
N GLY A 214 -4.56 -32.20 -2.17
CA GLY A 214 -5.21 -33.39 -2.72
C GLY A 214 -5.47 -33.34 -4.22
N ILE A 215 -5.05 -32.28 -4.90
CA ILE A 215 -5.25 -32.11 -6.34
C ILE A 215 -4.39 -33.13 -7.11
N SER A 216 -4.96 -33.76 -8.14
CA SER A 216 -4.25 -34.74 -8.94
C SER A 216 -3.18 -34.08 -9.82
N ALA A 217 -2.11 -34.81 -10.17
CA ALA A 217 -1.07 -34.26 -11.04
C ALA A 217 -1.61 -33.83 -12.42
N GLY A 218 -2.68 -34.47 -12.92
CA GLY A 218 -3.36 -34.10 -14.16
C GLY A 218 -4.12 -32.78 -14.05
N ASP A 219 -4.82 -32.59 -12.94
CA ASP A 219 -5.57 -31.35 -12.68
C ASP A 219 -4.62 -30.18 -12.43
N ILE A 220 -3.52 -30.41 -11.68
CA ILE A 220 -2.46 -29.41 -11.49
C ILE A 220 -1.84 -28.99 -12.83
N ALA A 221 -1.56 -29.95 -13.71
CA ALA A 221 -1.01 -29.68 -15.03
C ALA A 221 -1.94 -28.76 -15.84
N THR A 222 -3.24 -29.02 -15.78
CA THR A 222 -4.28 -28.18 -16.41
C THR A 222 -4.33 -26.80 -15.78
N GLN A 223 -4.37 -26.71 -14.45
CA GLN A 223 -4.50 -25.44 -13.72
C GLN A 223 -3.27 -24.52 -13.91
N LEU A 224 -2.08 -25.09 -14.06
CA LEU A 224 -0.83 -24.35 -14.21
C LEU A 224 -0.36 -24.21 -15.66
N ASN A 225 -1.12 -24.71 -16.65
CA ASN A 225 -0.72 -24.79 -18.06
C ASN A 225 0.65 -25.47 -18.25
N LEU A 226 0.87 -26.61 -17.57
CA LEU A 226 2.08 -27.42 -17.65
C LEU A 226 1.78 -28.79 -18.25
N SER A 227 2.82 -29.50 -18.71
CA SER A 227 2.66 -30.91 -19.07
C SER A 227 2.58 -31.79 -17.81
N HIS A 228 1.87 -32.92 -17.90
CA HIS A 228 1.81 -33.87 -16.79
C HIS A 228 3.20 -34.39 -16.37
N GLY A 229 4.11 -34.56 -17.33
CA GLY A 229 5.52 -34.92 -17.06
C GLY A 229 6.26 -33.83 -16.30
N THR A 230 6.03 -32.56 -16.64
CA THR A 230 6.61 -31.40 -15.94
C THR A 230 6.15 -31.33 -14.48
N VAL A 231 4.86 -31.55 -14.21
CA VAL A 231 4.32 -31.59 -12.85
C VAL A 231 4.95 -32.72 -12.03
N ARG A 232 5.06 -33.93 -12.62
CA ARG A 232 5.73 -35.06 -11.97
C ARG A 232 7.20 -34.75 -11.65
N ASN A 233 7.92 -34.13 -12.58
CA ASN A 233 9.31 -33.73 -12.36
C ASN A 233 9.42 -32.74 -11.20
N TYR A 234 8.60 -31.68 -11.15
CA TYR A 234 8.62 -30.74 -10.03
C TYR A 234 8.31 -31.41 -8.69
N LEU A 235 7.36 -32.35 -8.64
CA LEU A 235 7.10 -33.13 -7.43
C LEU A 235 8.29 -33.99 -7.04
N SER A 236 8.92 -34.68 -7.99
CA SER A 236 10.10 -35.51 -7.73
C SER A 236 11.30 -34.69 -7.24
N GLU A 237 11.58 -33.55 -7.87
CA GLU A 237 12.64 -32.63 -7.43
C GLU A 237 12.36 -32.10 -6.02
N ALA A 238 11.13 -31.66 -5.75
CA ALA A 238 10.75 -31.20 -4.41
C ALA A 238 10.91 -32.30 -3.35
N ILE A 239 10.42 -33.52 -3.60
CA ILE A 239 10.57 -34.66 -2.68
C ILE A 239 12.05 -34.97 -2.44
N GLY A 240 12.87 -35.00 -3.50
CA GLY A 240 14.30 -35.29 -3.42
C GLY A 240 15.07 -34.22 -2.62
N LYS A 241 14.80 -32.95 -2.89
CA LYS A 241 15.38 -31.80 -2.16
C LYS A 241 15.02 -31.79 -0.68
N LEU A 242 13.83 -32.27 -0.34
CA LEU A 242 13.33 -32.34 1.03
C LEU A 242 13.78 -33.63 1.76
N GLY A 243 14.36 -34.60 1.04
CA GLY A 243 14.90 -35.84 1.63
C GLY A 243 13.82 -36.77 2.21
N VAL A 244 12.59 -36.72 1.71
CA VAL A 244 11.44 -37.48 2.22
C VAL A 244 10.95 -38.52 1.21
N GLY A 245 10.10 -39.46 1.66
CA GLY A 245 9.73 -40.62 0.85
C GLY A 245 8.57 -40.39 -0.11
N ASN A 246 7.72 -39.39 0.13
CA ASN A 246 6.52 -39.16 -0.69
C ASN A 246 6.04 -37.71 -0.66
N ARG A 247 5.12 -37.39 -1.59
CA ARG A 247 4.55 -36.04 -1.75
C ARG A 247 3.82 -35.52 -0.50
N ILE A 248 3.25 -36.40 0.33
CA ILE A 248 2.51 -36.01 1.53
C ILE A 248 3.48 -35.61 2.64
N GLU A 249 4.55 -36.39 2.83
CA GLU A 249 5.66 -36.03 3.73
C GLU A 249 6.34 -34.73 3.28
N ALA A 250 6.60 -34.58 1.97
CA ALA A 250 7.16 -33.36 1.40
C ALA A 250 6.30 -32.14 1.69
N TYR A 251 4.98 -32.25 1.44
CA TYR A 251 4.04 -31.19 1.74
C TYR A 251 4.03 -30.82 3.24
N ARG A 252 3.98 -31.83 4.13
CA ARG A 252 3.97 -31.60 5.58
C ARG A 252 5.25 -30.91 6.06
N LEU A 253 6.41 -31.40 5.65
CA LEU A 253 7.70 -30.83 6.02
C LEU A 253 7.84 -29.40 5.50
N ALA A 254 7.54 -29.18 4.21
CA ALA A 254 7.62 -27.86 3.60
C ALA A 254 6.64 -26.87 4.27
N ARG A 255 5.43 -27.31 4.64
CA ARG A 255 4.48 -26.48 5.40
C ARG A 255 5.00 -26.14 6.80
N GLN A 256 5.55 -27.11 7.53
CA GLN A 256 6.12 -26.92 8.87
C GLN A 256 7.28 -25.92 8.85
N LYS A 257 8.16 -26.01 7.84
CA LYS A 257 9.31 -25.11 7.64
C LYS A 257 8.93 -23.72 7.10
N GLY A 258 7.68 -23.53 6.67
CA GLY A 258 7.22 -22.27 6.05
C GLY A 258 7.71 -22.09 4.61
N TRP A 259 8.02 -23.18 3.92
CA TRP A 259 8.42 -23.19 2.51
C TRP A 259 7.25 -23.27 1.54
N LEU A 260 6.01 -23.48 2.02
CA LEU A 260 4.80 -23.41 1.18
C LEU A 260 4.11 -22.07 1.39
#